data_AF-A0A2G6TWK5-F1
#
_entry.id   AF-A0A2G6TWK5-F1
#
_cell.length_a   1.000
_cell.length_b   1.000
_cell.length_c   1.000
_cell.angle_alpha   90.00
_cell.angle_beta   90.00
_cell.angle_gamma   90.00
#
_symmetry.space_group_name_H-M   'P 1'
#
loop_
_entity.id
_entity.type
_entity.pdbx_description
1 polymer ?
#
loop_
_entity_poly.entity_id
_entity_poly.type
_entity_poly.pdbx_seq_one_letter_code
_entity_poly.pdbx_strand_id
1 'polypeptide(L)'
;MAKQHTARPVPRGIMAVRAEAPSNAEVKALIDGLQQTFAAFRAEHTKQLEEIKAGKSGADQEAKLAQINAALDKLQRESEDAHTKIAAAQMGAPGVALRDKEYSASFDAHMRKGDVQASLNKGTAEEGGYLTPVEWDRTITDKLRDESPMRELAQVQPTSKAGWTKLFNMGGTGSGWVGETDQRPETATPVLAALGFGHGEIYANPAATQQILDDSEINIEAWLASEVQAEFAEQEGLAFISGDGVKKPAGILTYVTGGANAAKHPFGAIKVTNSGAAADISSDAALDLIYALPKKYRQNARFLTNNLTIAKLRKLKDGQGNYLWQPSAQAGQPATFHGYGLAEDENMPDVAANAVPILFGDFKRGYLIIDRMGVRVLRDPYTKKPYVLFYTTKRVGGGVQNPECLRAMKVSA
;
A
#
# COMPACT_ATOMS: atom_id res chain seq x y z
N MET A 1 29.31 -52.58 -40.21
CA MET A 1 30.11 -51.34 -40.43
C MET A 1 29.62 -50.69 -41.73
N ALA A 2 28.44 -50.07 -41.76
CA ALA A 2 28.17 -48.67 -41.37
C ALA A 2 28.95 -47.64 -42.21
N LYS A 3 28.46 -47.35 -43.42
CA LYS A 3 28.88 -46.21 -44.25
C LYS A 3 28.15 -44.96 -43.76
N GLN A 4 28.87 -44.03 -43.15
CA GLN A 4 28.36 -42.71 -42.78
C GLN A 4 28.35 -41.80 -44.03
N HIS A 5 27.16 -41.49 -44.53
CA HIS A 5 26.95 -40.37 -45.45
C HIS A 5 26.54 -39.14 -44.63
N THR A 6 27.41 -38.14 -44.56
CA THR A 6 27.14 -36.84 -43.95
C THR A 6 26.29 -36.00 -44.89
N ALA A 7 24.99 -35.85 -44.58
CA ALA A 7 24.09 -34.94 -45.25
C ALA A 7 24.38 -33.48 -44.82
N ARG A 8 24.69 -32.61 -45.78
CA ARG A 8 24.79 -31.15 -45.56
C ARG A 8 23.38 -30.57 -45.36
N PRO A 9 23.10 -29.80 -44.29
CA PRO A 9 21.82 -29.12 -44.14
C PRO A 9 21.72 -27.94 -45.12
N VAL A 10 20.59 -27.87 -45.82
CA VAL A 10 20.18 -26.73 -46.66
C VAL A 10 19.94 -25.51 -45.76
N PRO A 11 20.59 -24.35 -45.98
CA PRO A 11 20.25 -23.14 -45.24
C PRO A 11 18.86 -22.66 -45.68
N ARG A 12 17.90 -22.75 -44.76
CA ARG A 12 16.57 -22.13 -44.84
C ARG A 12 16.69 -20.66 -44.41
N GLY A 13 16.06 -19.77 -45.16
CA GLY A 13 15.61 -18.47 -44.65
C GLY A 13 16.52 -17.29 -44.98
N ILE A 14 15.91 -16.28 -45.61
CA ILE A 14 16.42 -14.93 -45.83
C ILE A 14 17.01 -14.39 -44.52
N MET A 15 18.33 -14.26 -44.44
CA MET A 15 19.01 -13.62 -43.31
C MET A 15 18.96 -12.10 -43.50
N ALA A 16 18.10 -11.46 -42.71
CA ALA A 16 18.00 -10.02 -42.47
C ALA A 16 17.59 -9.13 -43.66
N VAL A 17 16.38 -8.57 -43.59
CA VAL A 17 16.04 -7.31 -44.27
C VAL A 17 16.65 -6.19 -43.40
N ARG A 18 17.87 -5.75 -43.73
CA ARG A 18 18.37 -4.48 -43.21
C ARG A 18 17.63 -3.37 -43.95
N ALA A 19 16.90 -2.53 -43.23
CA ALA A 19 16.58 -1.20 -43.73
C ALA A 19 17.91 -0.44 -43.79
N GLU A 20 18.57 -0.46 -44.95
CA GLU A 20 19.77 0.35 -45.16
C GLU A 20 19.37 1.82 -45.05
N ALA A 21 19.96 2.53 -44.09
CA ALA A 21 19.87 3.98 -44.04
C ALA A 21 20.40 4.53 -45.38
N PRO A 22 19.79 5.57 -45.95
CA PRO A 22 20.25 6.13 -47.21
C PRO A 22 21.73 6.49 -47.07
N SER A 23 22.55 5.98 -47.98
CA SER A 23 23.99 6.16 -47.90
C SER A 23 24.33 7.66 -48.07
N ASN A 24 25.44 8.13 -47.49
CA ASN A 24 25.90 9.51 -47.69
C ASN A 24 26.05 9.88 -49.19
N ALA A 25 26.22 8.89 -50.07
CA ALA A 25 26.25 9.06 -51.51
C ALA A 25 24.87 9.41 -52.11
N GLU A 26 23.80 8.80 -51.60
CA GLU A 26 22.42 9.06 -52.05
C GLU A 26 21.94 10.45 -51.60
N VAL A 27 22.25 10.84 -50.36
CA VAL A 27 21.96 12.18 -49.85
C VAL A 27 22.68 13.25 -50.67
N LYS A 28 23.95 13.02 -51.02
CA LYS A 28 24.72 13.94 -51.87
C LYS A 28 24.13 14.04 -53.28
N ALA A 29 23.74 12.93 -53.89
CA ALA A 29 23.09 12.93 -55.21
C ALA A 29 21.75 13.71 -55.20
N LEU A 30 21.00 13.64 -54.10
CA LEU A 30 19.73 14.35 -53.93
C LEU A 30 19.93 15.87 -53.82
N ILE A 31 20.96 16.30 -53.06
CA ILE A 31 21.37 17.72 -52.94
C ILE A 31 21.87 18.26 -54.29
N ASP A 32 22.70 17.50 -54.99
CA ASP A 32 23.23 17.90 -56.29
C ASP A 32 22.09 18.01 -57.34
N GLY A 33 21.11 17.11 -57.29
CA GLY A 33 19.90 17.15 -58.11
C GLY A 33 19.00 18.36 -57.80
N LEU A 34 18.84 18.72 -56.52
CA LEU A 34 18.12 19.93 -56.08
C LEU A 34 18.80 21.22 -56.55
N GLN A 35 20.13 21.28 -56.49
CA GLN A 35 20.89 22.43 -56.98
C GLN A 35 20.76 22.59 -58.49
N GLN A 36 20.81 21.50 -59.25
CA GLN A 36 20.64 21.53 -60.71
C GLN A 36 19.23 21.93 -61.13
N THR A 37 18.19 21.36 -60.51
CA THR A 37 16.79 21.69 -60.81
C THR A 37 16.46 23.14 -60.44
N PHE A 38 16.99 23.64 -59.31
CA PHE A 38 16.81 25.03 -58.91
C PHE A 38 17.59 26.02 -59.79
N ALA A 39 18.78 25.66 -60.26
CA ALA A 39 19.51 26.46 -61.24
C ALA A 39 18.77 26.54 -62.59
N ALA A 40 18.21 25.42 -63.05
CA ALA A 40 17.37 25.38 -64.25
C ALA A 40 16.09 26.20 -64.09
N PHE A 41 15.44 26.14 -62.92
CA PHE A 41 14.27 26.96 -62.59
C PHE A 41 14.59 28.46 -62.67
N ARG A 42 15.68 28.91 -62.02
CA ARG A 42 16.08 30.33 -62.07
C ARG A 42 16.38 30.79 -63.49
N ALA A 43 17.04 29.96 -64.30
CA ALA A 43 17.39 30.29 -65.67
C ALA A 43 16.14 30.48 -66.56
N GLU A 44 15.16 29.58 -66.49
CA GLU A 44 13.92 29.71 -67.26
C GLU A 44 13.01 30.83 -66.73
N HIS A 45 12.91 30.99 -65.40
CA HIS A 45 12.12 32.09 -64.81
C HIS A 45 12.68 33.47 -65.17
N THR A 46 14.01 33.61 -65.29
CA THR A 46 14.65 34.86 -65.74
C THR A 46 14.34 35.15 -67.22
N LYS A 47 14.37 34.12 -68.07
CA LYS A 47 14.02 34.25 -69.50
C LYS A 47 12.56 34.61 -69.71
N GLN A 48 11.65 34.00 -68.96
CA GLN A 48 10.22 34.31 -69.01
C GLN A 48 9.94 35.77 -68.60
N LEU A 49 10.64 36.28 -67.58
CA LEU A 49 10.53 37.68 -67.16
C LEU A 49 10.99 38.68 -68.23
N GLU A 50 11.99 38.31 -69.03
CA GLU A 50 12.42 39.13 -70.18
C GLU A 50 11.46 39.04 -71.37
N GLU A 51 10.88 37.88 -71.65
CA GLU A 51 9.91 37.71 -72.75
C GLU A 51 8.53 38.30 -72.43
N ILE A 52 8.08 38.26 -71.18
CA ILE A 52 6.87 38.97 -70.71
C ILE A 52 7.06 40.48 -70.85
N LYS A 53 8.24 41.01 -70.52
CA LYS A 53 8.58 42.42 -70.77
C LYS A 53 8.66 42.76 -72.27
N ALA A 54 8.92 41.77 -73.13
CA ALA A 54 8.95 41.92 -74.59
C ALA A 54 7.61 41.61 -75.30
N GLY A 55 6.53 41.31 -74.56
CA GLY A 55 5.17 41.23 -75.08
C GLY A 55 4.84 40.01 -75.95
N LYS A 56 5.55 38.88 -75.82
CA LYS A 56 5.25 37.62 -76.53
C LYS A 56 4.80 36.52 -75.55
N SER A 57 3.75 35.75 -75.91
CA SER A 57 3.20 34.67 -75.07
C SER A 57 3.99 33.37 -75.21
N GLY A 58 4.71 32.96 -74.16
CA GLY A 58 5.57 31.77 -74.14
C GLY A 58 4.87 30.48 -73.68
N ALA A 59 4.04 29.87 -74.53
CA ALA A 59 3.36 28.60 -74.22
C ALA A 59 4.32 27.42 -73.98
N ASP A 60 5.47 27.38 -74.68
CA ASP A 60 6.47 26.30 -74.53
C ASP A 60 7.27 26.39 -73.21
N GLN A 61 7.36 27.58 -72.61
CA GLN A 61 8.06 27.83 -71.34
C GLN A 61 7.19 27.43 -70.14
N GLU A 62 5.88 27.64 -70.23
CA GLU A 62 4.92 27.23 -69.19
C GLU A 62 4.86 25.70 -69.02
N ALA A 63 4.94 24.95 -70.14
CA ALA A 63 5.05 23.49 -70.11
C ALA A 63 6.35 22.99 -69.45
N LYS A 64 7.47 23.67 -69.67
CA LYS A 64 8.76 23.34 -69.01
C LYS A 64 8.76 23.69 -67.53
N LEU A 65 8.15 24.81 -67.13
CA LEU A 65 7.98 25.17 -65.73
C LEU A 65 7.07 24.18 -64.99
N ALA A 66 6.00 23.70 -65.64
CA ALA A 66 5.17 22.63 -65.08
C ALA A 66 5.97 21.33 -64.87
N GLN A 67 6.86 20.97 -65.79
CA GLN A 67 7.77 19.83 -65.61
C GLN A 67 8.79 20.05 -64.48
N ILE A 68 9.33 21.25 -64.34
CA ILE A 68 10.27 21.59 -63.26
C ILE A 68 9.56 21.58 -61.90
N ASN A 69 8.35 22.12 -61.80
CA ASN A 69 7.53 22.07 -60.59
C ASN A 69 7.17 20.62 -60.22
N ALA A 70 6.81 19.78 -61.20
CA ALA A 70 6.57 18.35 -60.97
C ALA A 70 7.84 17.61 -60.51
N ALA A 71 9.02 18.00 -61.00
CA ALA A 71 10.30 17.46 -60.55
C ALA A 71 10.64 17.91 -59.12
N LEU A 72 10.36 19.16 -58.76
CA LEU A 72 10.51 19.69 -57.40
C LEU A 72 9.57 18.99 -56.42
N ASP A 73 8.31 18.78 -56.77
CA ASP A 73 7.36 18.02 -55.95
C ASP A 73 7.82 16.58 -55.69
N LYS A 74 8.42 15.96 -56.71
CA LYS A 74 8.98 14.60 -56.59
C LYS A 74 10.19 14.59 -55.65
N LEU A 75 11.12 15.54 -55.80
CA LEU A 75 12.29 15.69 -54.93
C LEU A 75 11.90 16.02 -53.48
N GLN A 76 10.85 16.81 -53.28
CA GLN A 76 10.34 17.12 -51.94
C GLN A 76 9.77 15.86 -51.26
N ARG A 77 8.99 15.05 -51.98
CA ARG A 77 8.51 13.75 -51.45
C ARG A 77 9.63 12.78 -51.14
N GLU A 78 10.66 12.71 -51.99
CA GLU A 78 11.83 11.86 -51.76
C GLU A 78 12.65 12.34 -50.55
N SER A 79 12.74 13.65 -50.32
CA SER A 79 13.37 14.23 -49.13
C SER A 79 12.57 13.95 -47.85
N GLU A 80 11.25 14.08 -47.89
CA GLU A 80 10.37 13.77 -46.75
C GLU A 80 10.46 12.29 -46.37
N ASP A 81 10.46 11.38 -47.36
CA ASP A 81 10.61 9.94 -47.14
C ASP A 81 12.00 9.54 -46.61
N ALA A 82 13.05 10.26 -47.04
CA ALA A 82 14.39 10.10 -46.48
C ALA A 82 14.46 10.60 -45.02
N HIS A 83 13.81 11.72 -44.69
CA HIS A 83 13.74 12.24 -43.32
C HIS A 83 12.98 11.30 -42.38
N THR A 84 11.84 10.73 -42.80
CA THR A 84 11.12 9.73 -42.00
C THR A 84 11.93 8.46 -41.80
N LYS A 85 12.68 7.99 -42.81
CA LYS A 85 13.57 6.82 -42.68
C LYS A 85 14.75 7.09 -41.74
N ILE A 86 15.34 8.28 -41.77
CA ILE A 86 16.42 8.69 -40.86
C ILE A 86 15.89 8.83 -39.43
N ALA A 87 14.72 9.44 -39.24
CA ALA A 87 14.08 9.57 -37.94
C ALA A 87 13.71 8.19 -37.34
N ALA A 88 13.21 7.27 -38.16
CA ALA A 88 12.95 5.89 -37.76
C ALA A 88 14.24 5.12 -37.38
N ALA A 89 15.35 5.39 -38.08
CA ALA A 89 16.65 4.78 -37.78
C ALA A 89 17.31 5.34 -36.51
N GLN A 90 17.20 6.66 -36.26
CA GLN A 90 17.75 7.31 -35.05
C GLN A 90 17.01 6.93 -33.76
N MET A 91 15.73 6.58 -33.85
CA MET A 91 14.90 6.18 -32.71
C MET A 91 15.05 4.71 -32.31
N GLY A 92 15.93 3.93 -32.96
CA GLY A 92 16.39 2.62 -32.47
C GLY A 92 15.34 1.53 -32.27
N ALA A 93 14.12 1.69 -32.79
CA ALA A 93 13.02 0.76 -32.60
C ALA A 93 12.62 0.10 -33.94
N PRO A 94 12.95 -1.18 -34.16
CA PRO A 94 12.40 -1.93 -35.28
C PRO A 94 10.93 -2.23 -34.96
N GLY A 95 10.01 -1.53 -35.62
CA GLY A 95 8.65 -2.02 -35.86
C GLY A 95 7.77 -2.30 -34.64
N VAL A 96 7.66 -1.39 -33.67
CA VAL A 96 6.52 -1.41 -32.75
C VAL A 96 5.34 -0.70 -33.41
N ALA A 97 4.58 -1.46 -34.21
CA ALA A 97 3.24 -1.08 -34.60
C ALA A 97 2.29 -1.33 -33.42
N LEU A 98 2.27 -0.40 -32.45
CA LEU A 98 1.11 -0.18 -31.57
C LEU A 98 0.12 0.75 -32.29
N ARG A 99 -0.22 0.41 -33.53
CA ARG A 99 -1.15 1.19 -34.35
C ARG A 99 -2.21 0.22 -34.80
N ASP A 100 -3.37 0.31 -34.17
CA ASP A 100 -4.51 -0.52 -34.49
C ASP A 100 -4.77 -0.43 -36.00
N LYS A 101 -4.63 -1.55 -36.71
CA LYS A 101 -4.52 -1.55 -38.17
C LYS A 101 -5.81 -1.00 -38.80
N GLU A 102 -6.94 -1.26 -38.14
CA GLU A 102 -8.25 -0.73 -38.51
C GLU A 102 -8.37 0.78 -38.30
N TYR A 103 -7.79 1.33 -37.22
CA TYR A 103 -7.74 2.77 -36.95
C TYR A 103 -6.93 3.53 -38.01
N SER A 104 -5.80 2.97 -38.45
CA SER A 104 -4.99 3.60 -39.49
C SER A 104 -5.67 3.62 -40.86
N ALA A 105 -6.42 2.57 -41.19
CA ALA A 105 -7.14 2.48 -42.45
C ALA A 105 -8.38 3.41 -42.48
N SER A 106 -9.09 3.55 -41.35
CA SER A 106 -10.24 4.44 -41.25
C SER A 106 -9.83 5.92 -41.22
N PHE A 107 -8.72 6.26 -40.55
CA PHE A 107 -8.15 7.60 -40.53
C PHE A 107 -7.60 8.02 -41.90
N ASP A 108 -6.88 7.15 -42.60
CA ASP A 108 -6.38 7.44 -43.96
C ASP A 108 -7.55 7.55 -44.98
N ALA A 109 -8.62 6.78 -44.77
CA ALA A 109 -9.84 6.91 -45.59
C ALA A 109 -10.58 8.24 -45.32
N HIS A 110 -10.59 8.71 -44.07
CA HIS A 110 -11.19 9.98 -43.68
C HIS A 110 -10.39 11.18 -44.23
N MET A 111 -9.06 11.15 -44.12
CA MET A 111 -8.18 12.19 -44.69
C MET A 111 -8.21 12.24 -46.22
N ARG A 112 -8.41 11.10 -46.91
CA ARG A 112 -8.48 11.07 -48.39
C ARG A 112 -9.84 11.48 -48.97
N LYS A 113 -10.94 11.38 -48.22
CA LYS A 113 -12.29 11.67 -48.74
C LYS A 113 -12.78 13.09 -48.51
N GLY A 114 -12.08 13.91 -47.72
CA GLY A 114 -12.25 15.37 -47.75
C GLY A 114 -13.67 15.88 -47.58
N ASP A 115 -14.52 15.20 -46.80
CA ASP A 115 -15.85 15.70 -46.47
C ASP A 115 -15.82 16.22 -45.04
N VAL A 116 -15.78 17.54 -44.90
CA VAL A 116 -15.81 18.22 -43.60
C VAL A 116 -17.24 18.15 -43.08
N GLN A 117 -17.57 17.06 -42.39
CA GLN A 117 -18.72 17.10 -41.48
C GLN A 117 -18.35 17.91 -40.25
N ALA A 118 -18.78 19.15 -40.28
CA ALA A 118 -18.79 20.07 -39.16
C ALA A 118 -19.70 19.52 -38.04
N SER A 119 -19.06 18.98 -36.99
CA SER A 119 -19.50 18.85 -35.58
C SER A 119 -19.23 17.45 -35.03
N LEU A 120 -17.95 17.10 -34.87
CA LEU A 120 -17.56 16.03 -33.94
C LEU A 120 -17.70 16.58 -32.52
N ASN A 121 -18.90 16.48 -31.94
CA ASN A 121 -19.14 16.86 -30.55
C ASN A 121 -18.68 15.71 -29.63
N LYS A 122 -17.79 16.02 -28.68
CA LYS A 122 -17.26 15.07 -27.68
C LYS A 122 -18.34 14.49 -26.73
N GLY A 123 -19.55 15.04 -26.74
CA GLY A 123 -20.59 14.79 -25.73
C GLY A 123 -21.39 13.49 -25.89
N THR A 124 -21.42 12.88 -27.07
CA THR A 124 -22.26 11.70 -27.37
C THR A 124 -21.45 10.65 -28.13
N ALA A 125 -21.54 9.40 -27.69
CA ALA A 125 -20.71 8.29 -28.20
C ALA A 125 -20.83 8.12 -29.73
N GLU A 126 -22.02 8.33 -30.30
CA GLU A 126 -22.31 8.10 -31.72
C GLU A 126 -21.74 9.15 -32.69
N GLU A 127 -21.31 10.33 -32.21
CA GLU A 127 -20.88 11.46 -33.06
C GLU A 127 -19.39 11.85 -32.88
N GLY A 128 -18.52 10.90 -32.55
CA GLY A 128 -17.07 11.11 -32.44
C GLY A 128 -16.48 10.94 -31.03
N GLY A 129 -17.29 10.60 -30.04
CA GLY A 129 -16.83 10.27 -28.69
C GLY A 129 -15.92 9.03 -28.62
N TYR A 130 -15.96 8.14 -29.61
CA TYR A 130 -15.05 6.98 -29.72
C TYR A 130 -13.58 7.35 -29.94
N LEU A 131 -13.30 8.59 -30.39
CA LEU A 131 -11.94 9.03 -30.75
C LEU A 131 -11.13 9.54 -29.55
N THR A 132 -11.78 9.75 -28.41
CA THR A 132 -11.10 10.15 -27.17
C THR A 132 -11.07 8.98 -26.19
N PRO A 133 -9.89 8.38 -25.92
CA PRO A 133 -9.77 7.42 -24.83
C PRO A 133 -10.26 8.06 -23.54
N VAL A 134 -11.17 7.37 -22.84
CA VAL A 134 -11.50 7.74 -21.47
C VAL A 134 -10.35 7.21 -20.61
N GLU A 135 -9.50 8.12 -20.13
CA GLU A 135 -8.50 7.76 -19.12
C GLU A 135 -9.24 7.39 -17.84
N TRP A 136 -9.00 6.18 -17.34
CA TRP A 136 -9.56 5.69 -16.09
C TRP A 136 -8.42 5.41 -15.11
N ASP A 137 -8.69 5.61 -13.82
CA ASP A 137 -7.70 5.46 -12.76
C ASP A 137 -7.33 3.99 -12.55
N ARG A 138 -6.03 3.68 -12.60
CA ARG A 138 -5.48 2.32 -12.43
C ARG A 138 -5.12 2.02 -10.97
N THR A 139 -5.49 2.90 -10.05
CA THR A 139 -5.32 2.69 -8.61
C THR A 139 -6.63 2.23 -7.96
N ILE A 140 -6.52 1.37 -6.94
CA ILE A 140 -7.66 1.01 -6.10
C ILE A 140 -7.57 1.87 -4.84
N THR A 141 -8.61 2.65 -4.58
CA THR A 141 -8.70 3.44 -3.34
C THR A 141 -9.35 2.59 -2.27
N ASP A 142 -8.58 2.26 -1.23
CA ASP A 142 -9.07 1.47 -0.11
C ASP A 142 -9.82 2.35 0.91
N LYS A 143 -10.79 1.74 1.60
CA LYS A 143 -11.44 2.38 2.75
C LYS A 143 -10.48 2.40 3.93
N LEU A 144 -10.38 3.53 4.63
CA LEU A 144 -9.63 3.62 5.89
C LEU A 144 -10.16 2.59 6.89
N ARG A 145 -9.26 1.80 7.46
CA ARG A 145 -9.55 0.82 8.50
C ARG A 145 -9.01 1.29 9.84
N ASP A 146 -9.62 0.81 10.91
CA ASP A 146 -9.21 1.13 12.26
C ASP A 146 -7.98 0.28 12.62
N GLU A 147 -6.84 0.92 12.83
CA GLU A 147 -5.61 0.26 13.26
C GLU A 147 -5.47 0.35 14.78
N SER A 148 -5.35 -0.80 15.45
CA SER A 148 -5.13 -0.83 16.90
C SER A 148 -3.69 -0.42 17.24
N PRO A 149 -3.49 0.56 18.16
CA PRO A 149 -2.16 0.99 18.60
C PRO A 149 -1.46 -0.03 19.52
N MET A 150 -2.10 -1.17 19.85
CA MET A 150 -1.58 -2.13 20.81
C MET A 150 -0.18 -2.65 20.46
N ARG A 151 0.15 -2.77 19.17
CA ARG A 151 1.50 -3.17 18.73
C ARG A 151 2.57 -2.11 19.01
N GLU A 152 2.22 -0.83 19.03
CA GLU A 152 3.14 0.27 19.43
C GLU A 152 3.30 0.32 20.96
N LEU A 153 2.20 0.07 21.68
CA LEU A 153 2.16 0.19 23.14
C LEU A 153 2.79 -1.00 23.86
N ALA A 154 2.61 -2.22 23.35
CA ALA A 154 3.05 -3.46 23.97
C ALA A 154 4.49 -3.83 23.58
N GLN A 155 5.09 -4.76 24.32
CA GLN A 155 6.36 -5.35 23.92
C GLN A 155 6.11 -6.43 22.85
N VAL A 156 6.81 -6.34 21.72
CA VAL A 156 6.81 -7.38 20.68
C VAL A 156 8.05 -8.26 20.84
N GLN A 157 7.85 -9.57 20.94
CA GLN A 157 8.91 -10.55 21.06
C GLN A 157 8.84 -11.55 19.89
N PRO A 158 9.84 -11.57 18.98
CA PRO A 158 9.91 -12.59 17.95
C PRO A 158 10.23 -13.95 18.57
N THR A 159 9.56 -15.00 18.09
CA THR A 159 9.86 -16.40 18.44
C THR A 159 9.92 -17.28 17.21
N SER A 160 10.78 -18.29 17.23
CA SER A 160 10.85 -19.33 16.19
C SER A 160 10.09 -20.59 16.57
N LYS A 161 9.90 -20.83 17.88
CA LYS A 161 9.33 -22.08 18.41
C LYS A 161 7.82 -21.98 18.62
N ALA A 162 7.16 -23.14 18.71
CA ALA A 162 5.71 -23.27 18.91
C ALA A 162 5.24 -22.90 20.33
N GLY A 163 6.11 -22.43 21.21
CA GLY A 163 5.73 -22.03 22.55
C GLY A 163 6.72 -21.02 23.11
N TRP A 164 6.18 -20.06 23.85
CA TRP A 164 6.96 -19.11 24.62
C TRP A 164 6.53 -19.22 26.08
N THR A 165 7.44 -19.70 26.93
CA THR A 165 7.20 -19.81 28.37
C THR A 165 8.18 -18.91 29.08
N LYS A 166 7.67 -18.07 29.99
CA LYS A 166 8.47 -17.19 30.82
C LYS A 166 8.36 -17.61 32.29
N LEU A 167 9.47 -17.54 33.00
CA LEU A 167 9.53 -17.74 34.44
C LEU A 167 9.29 -16.42 35.16
N PHE A 168 8.48 -16.46 36.20
CA PHE A 168 8.12 -15.35 37.07
C PHE A 168 8.58 -15.65 38.48
N ASN A 169 9.33 -14.73 39.07
CA ASN A 169 9.75 -14.84 40.46
C ASN A 169 8.62 -14.32 41.35
N MET A 170 8.05 -15.20 42.18
CA MET A 170 6.99 -14.89 43.14
C MET A 170 7.51 -14.21 44.41
N GLY A 171 8.83 -14.00 44.51
CA GLY A 171 9.48 -13.53 45.72
C GLY A 171 9.60 -14.67 46.74
N GLY A 172 9.69 -14.29 48.02
CA GLY A 172 9.90 -15.23 49.12
C GLY A 172 11.35 -15.36 49.57
N THR A 173 12.28 -14.61 48.98
CA THR A 173 13.64 -14.50 49.51
C THR A 173 13.61 -13.82 50.87
N GLY A 174 13.96 -14.56 51.92
CA GLY A 174 14.08 -14.03 53.26
C GLY A 174 15.33 -13.18 53.40
N SER A 175 15.28 -12.18 54.27
CA SER A 175 16.48 -11.49 54.77
C SER A 175 16.30 -11.25 56.27
N GLY A 176 17.40 -11.24 57.01
CA GLY A 176 17.41 -11.02 58.45
C GLY A 176 18.60 -10.17 58.84
N TRP A 177 18.39 -9.27 59.81
CA TRP A 177 19.47 -8.55 60.48
C TRP A 177 19.94 -9.39 61.64
N VAL A 178 21.26 -9.56 61.78
CA VAL A 178 21.88 -10.37 62.85
C VAL A 178 22.99 -9.56 63.51
N GLY A 179 23.12 -9.67 64.84
CA GLY A 179 24.24 -9.11 65.59
C GLY A 179 25.54 -9.88 65.37
N GLU A 180 26.64 -9.38 65.94
CA GLU A 180 27.99 -9.94 65.73
C GLU A 180 28.12 -11.41 66.15
N THR A 181 27.43 -11.81 67.23
CA THR A 181 27.49 -13.17 67.81
C THR A 181 26.28 -14.04 67.47
N ASP A 182 25.33 -13.55 66.69
CA ASP A 182 24.07 -14.25 66.44
C ASP A 182 24.23 -15.33 65.36
N GLN A 183 23.51 -16.44 65.57
CA GLN A 183 23.46 -17.53 64.60
C GLN A 183 22.69 -17.06 63.35
N ARG A 184 23.19 -17.43 62.16
CA ARG A 184 22.59 -17.09 60.86
C ARG A 184 21.79 -18.28 60.32
N PRO A 185 20.48 -18.40 60.60
CA PRO A 185 19.67 -19.46 60.03
C PRO A 185 19.50 -19.28 58.52
N GLU A 186 19.20 -20.38 57.82
CA GLU A 186 18.91 -20.35 56.39
C GLU A 186 17.70 -19.46 56.08
N THR A 187 17.86 -18.55 55.14
CA THR A 187 16.78 -17.69 54.65
C THR A 187 15.96 -18.43 53.60
N ALA A 188 14.66 -18.14 53.53
CA ALA A 188 13.78 -18.68 52.50
C ALA A 188 14.29 -18.38 51.08
N THR A 189 14.08 -19.32 50.16
CA THR A 189 14.46 -19.23 48.74
C THR A 189 13.29 -18.75 47.87
N PRO A 190 13.56 -18.08 46.74
CA PRO A 190 12.49 -17.57 45.87
C PRO A 190 11.74 -18.71 45.17
N VAL A 191 10.40 -18.59 45.10
CA VAL A 191 9.55 -19.52 44.35
C VAL A 191 9.37 -19.02 42.91
N LEU A 192 9.63 -19.87 41.93
CA LEU A 192 9.44 -19.55 40.51
C LEU A 192 8.14 -20.17 40.00
N ALA A 193 7.35 -19.39 39.25
CA ALA A 193 6.17 -19.84 38.53
C ALA A 193 6.39 -19.71 37.02
N ALA A 194 5.96 -20.69 36.24
CA ALA A 194 6.03 -20.63 34.78
C ALA A 194 4.68 -20.19 34.20
N LEU A 195 4.71 -19.31 33.19
CA LEU A 195 3.54 -18.95 32.40
C LEU A 195 3.85 -19.15 30.91
N GLY A 196 3.01 -19.94 30.26
CA GLY A 196 3.03 -20.14 28.82
C GLY A 196 2.13 -19.14 28.10
N PHE A 197 2.66 -18.53 27.05
CA PHE A 197 1.90 -17.70 26.14
C PHE A 197 1.54 -18.53 24.91
N GLY A 198 0.24 -18.73 24.69
CA GLY A 198 -0.28 -19.47 23.54
C GLY A 198 -0.18 -18.66 22.26
N HIS A 199 -0.08 -19.36 21.13
CA HIS A 199 -0.14 -18.76 19.79
C HIS A 199 -1.45 -19.13 19.08
N GLY A 200 -1.98 -18.20 18.29
CA GLY A 200 -2.99 -18.45 17.27
C GLY A 200 -2.38 -18.46 15.87
N GLU A 201 -3.09 -19.07 14.94
CA GLU A 201 -2.81 -18.97 13.51
C GLU A 201 -4.02 -18.29 12.86
N ILE A 202 -3.78 -17.14 12.23
CA ILE A 202 -4.76 -16.45 11.40
C ILE A 202 -4.44 -16.76 9.93
N TYR A 203 -5.48 -17.01 9.14
CA TYR A 203 -5.35 -17.32 7.73
C TYR A 203 -6.39 -16.58 6.90
N ALA A 204 -6.03 -16.29 5.65
CA ALA A 204 -6.94 -15.78 4.62
C ALA A 204 -6.65 -16.53 3.32
N ASN A 205 -7.68 -16.78 2.52
CA ASN A 205 -7.56 -17.50 1.25
C ASN A 205 -8.46 -16.91 0.17
N PRO A 206 -8.24 -15.64 -0.26
CA PRO A 206 -8.97 -15.08 -1.39
C PRO A 206 -8.64 -15.85 -2.68
N ALA A 207 -9.64 -15.96 -3.55
CA ALA A 207 -9.53 -16.63 -4.83
C ALA A 207 -9.66 -15.59 -5.96
N ALA A 208 -8.76 -15.62 -6.94
CA ALA A 208 -8.89 -14.87 -8.18
C ALA A 208 -8.85 -15.83 -9.37
N THR A 209 -9.51 -15.52 -10.49
CA THR A 209 -9.39 -16.35 -11.70
C THR A 209 -8.05 -16.11 -12.39
N GLN A 210 -7.51 -17.10 -13.11
CA GLN A 210 -6.25 -16.88 -13.83
C GLN A 210 -6.38 -15.77 -14.88
N GLN A 211 -7.52 -15.72 -15.59
CA GLN A 211 -7.78 -14.68 -16.61
C GLN A 211 -7.75 -13.26 -16.03
N ILE A 212 -8.35 -13.02 -14.86
CA ILE A 212 -8.31 -11.67 -14.28
C ILE A 212 -6.91 -11.28 -13.83
N LEU A 213 -6.07 -12.25 -13.43
CA LEU A 213 -4.68 -11.96 -13.06
C LEU A 213 -3.81 -11.64 -14.28
N ASP A 214 -4.09 -12.27 -15.43
CA ASP A 214 -3.33 -12.08 -16.66
C ASP A 214 -3.76 -10.82 -17.43
N ASP A 215 -5.06 -10.50 -17.41
CA ASP A 215 -5.65 -9.41 -18.20
C ASP A 215 -5.81 -8.09 -17.41
N SER A 216 -5.63 -8.10 -16.09
CA SER A 216 -5.80 -6.87 -15.29
C SER A 216 -4.65 -5.90 -15.50
N GLU A 217 -4.99 -4.63 -15.76
CA GLU A 217 -4.03 -3.53 -15.78
C GLU A 217 -3.53 -3.16 -14.37
N ILE A 218 -4.18 -3.67 -13.32
CA ILE A 218 -3.84 -3.46 -11.91
C ILE A 218 -3.17 -4.72 -11.37
N ASN A 219 -2.16 -4.57 -10.51
CA ASN A 219 -1.56 -5.72 -9.82
C ASN A 219 -2.51 -6.24 -8.71
N ILE A 220 -3.47 -7.07 -9.11
CA ILE A 220 -4.46 -7.70 -8.23
C ILE A 220 -3.77 -8.52 -7.12
N GLU A 221 -2.62 -9.15 -7.40
CA GLU A 221 -1.91 -9.96 -6.40
C GLU A 221 -1.36 -9.10 -5.26
N ALA A 222 -0.73 -7.98 -5.60
CA ALA A 222 -0.20 -7.03 -4.62
C ALA A 222 -1.32 -6.37 -3.81
N TRP A 223 -2.42 -6.00 -4.48
CA TRP A 223 -3.58 -5.42 -3.81
C TRP A 223 -4.28 -6.43 -2.87
N LEU A 224 -4.49 -7.68 -3.30
CA LEU A 224 -5.03 -8.71 -2.42
C LEU A 224 -4.11 -8.98 -1.22
N ALA A 225 -2.80 -8.90 -1.41
CA ALA A 225 -1.85 -9.06 -0.30
C ALA A 225 -1.93 -7.91 0.70
N SER A 226 -2.04 -6.64 0.26
CA SER A 226 -2.22 -5.50 1.16
C SER A 226 -3.55 -5.55 1.92
N GLU A 227 -4.61 -5.96 1.22
CA GLU A 227 -5.95 -6.12 1.80
C GLU A 227 -5.99 -7.18 2.90
N VAL A 228 -5.36 -8.33 2.66
CA VAL A 228 -5.22 -9.40 3.65
C VAL A 228 -4.35 -8.96 4.82
N GLN A 229 -3.28 -8.20 4.57
CA GLN A 229 -2.43 -7.69 5.63
C GLN A 229 -3.18 -6.71 6.55
N ALA A 230 -4.00 -5.84 5.97
CA ALA A 230 -4.83 -4.91 6.73
C ALA A 230 -5.90 -5.64 7.55
N GLU A 231 -6.58 -6.65 7.00
CA GLU A 231 -7.52 -7.51 7.75
C GLU A 231 -6.82 -8.23 8.91
N PHE A 232 -5.61 -8.75 8.69
CA PHE A 232 -4.85 -9.38 9.76
C PHE A 232 -4.48 -8.40 10.88
N ALA A 233 -4.16 -7.14 10.56
CA ALA A 233 -3.88 -6.13 11.56
C ALA A 233 -5.11 -5.82 12.42
N GLU A 234 -6.29 -5.70 11.80
CA GLU A 234 -7.57 -5.45 12.48
C GLU A 234 -7.96 -6.60 13.42
N GLN A 235 -7.97 -7.84 12.91
CA GLN A 235 -8.30 -9.04 13.70
C GLN A 235 -7.31 -9.28 14.84
N GLU A 236 -6.03 -8.96 14.63
CA GLU A 236 -5.02 -9.03 15.68
C GLU A 236 -5.26 -7.97 16.76
N GLY A 237 -5.55 -6.73 16.37
CA GLY A 237 -5.90 -5.64 17.29
C GLY A 237 -7.05 -6.04 18.21
N LEU A 238 -8.15 -6.53 17.62
CA LEU A 238 -9.29 -7.04 18.37
C LEU A 238 -8.90 -8.19 19.33
N ALA A 239 -8.08 -9.14 18.85
CA ALA A 239 -7.64 -10.26 19.67
C ALA A 239 -6.73 -9.83 20.85
N PHE A 240 -5.90 -8.80 20.69
CA PHE A 240 -5.07 -8.26 21.78
C PHE A 240 -5.90 -7.56 22.86
N ILE A 241 -7.07 -7.02 22.50
CA ILE A 241 -7.98 -6.38 23.45
C ILE A 241 -8.89 -7.39 24.14
N SER A 242 -9.64 -8.18 23.37
CA SER A 242 -10.76 -8.99 23.86
C SER A 242 -10.66 -10.50 23.56
N GLY A 243 -9.54 -10.98 23.02
CA GLY A 243 -9.36 -12.39 22.67
C GLY A 243 -9.48 -13.35 23.86
N ASP A 244 -10.15 -14.49 23.66
CA ASP A 244 -10.40 -15.50 24.70
C ASP A 244 -9.17 -16.36 25.05
N GLY A 245 -8.13 -16.37 24.21
CA GLY A 245 -6.95 -17.22 24.39
C GLY A 245 -7.08 -18.65 23.82
N VAL A 246 -8.18 -19.00 23.16
CA VAL A 246 -8.41 -20.33 22.54
C VAL A 246 -8.07 -20.24 21.05
N LYS A 247 -6.90 -20.76 20.66
CA LYS A 247 -6.35 -20.68 19.28
C LYS A 247 -6.18 -19.23 18.76
N LYS A 248 -6.25 -18.25 19.65
CA LYS A 248 -6.03 -16.82 19.40
C LYS A 248 -5.31 -16.21 20.61
N PRO A 249 -4.71 -15.01 20.50
CA PRO A 249 -4.16 -14.27 21.65
C PRO A 249 -5.16 -14.13 22.81
N ALA A 250 -4.65 -14.12 24.04
CA ALA A 250 -5.47 -13.79 25.20
C ALA A 250 -5.47 -12.27 25.37
N GLY A 251 -6.63 -11.65 25.18
CA GLY A 251 -6.79 -10.20 25.21
C GLY A 251 -6.65 -9.62 26.61
N ILE A 252 -6.13 -8.40 26.71
CA ILE A 252 -5.85 -7.71 27.97
C ILE A 252 -7.08 -7.58 28.87
N LEU A 253 -8.27 -7.37 28.31
CA LEU A 253 -9.53 -7.24 29.06
C LEU A 253 -9.92 -8.54 29.77
N THR A 254 -9.54 -9.70 29.22
CA THR A 254 -9.89 -11.00 29.82
C THR A 254 -9.11 -11.29 31.10
N TYR A 255 -8.00 -10.60 31.34
CA TYR A 255 -7.20 -10.69 32.58
C TYR A 255 -7.67 -9.73 33.67
N VAL A 256 -8.66 -8.88 33.38
CA VAL A 256 -9.27 -8.00 34.39
C VAL A 256 -9.99 -8.84 35.43
N THR A 257 -10.00 -8.38 36.68
CA THR A 257 -10.68 -9.07 37.79
C THR A 257 -12.12 -9.44 37.42
N GLY A 258 -12.46 -10.73 37.47
CA GLY A 258 -13.77 -11.27 37.04
C GLY A 258 -13.85 -11.71 35.57
N GLY A 259 -12.79 -11.49 34.78
CA GLY A 259 -12.66 -11.97 33.41
C GLY A 259 -12.23 -13.44 33.30
N ALA A 260 -12.38 -14.01 32.10
CA ALA A 260 -12.14 -15.43 31.84
C ALA A 260 -10.70 -15.90 32.13
N ASN A 261 -9.71 -15.02 31.98
CA ASN A 261 -8.29 -15.30 32.17
C ASN A 261 -7.69 -14.64 33.43
N ALA A 262 -8.53 -14.13 34.34
CA ALA A 262 -8.10 -13.40 35.54
C ALA A 262 -7.10 -14.18 36.42
N ALA A 263 -7.29 -15.50 36.55
CA ALA A 263 -6.43 -16.37 37.36
C ALA A 263 -5.25 -17.00 36.59
N LYS A 264 -5.11 -16.71 35.29
CA LYS A 264 -4.11 -17.35 34.42
C LYS A 264 -2.68 -16.89 34.75
N HIS A 265 -2.53 -15.64 35.16
CA HIS A 265 -1.21 -15.07 35.47
C HIS A 265 -0.81 -15.37 36.92
N PRO A 266 0.45 -15.76 37.22
CA PRO A 266 0.87 -16.11 38.57
C PRO A 266 0.79 -14.94 39.56
N PHE A 267 1.01 -13.68 39.11
CA PHE A 267 0.78 -12.47 39.91
C PHE A 267 -0.69 -12.05 40.07
N GLY A 268 -1.64 -12.86 39.60
CA GLY A 268 -3.08 -12.60 39.71
C GLY A 268 -3.65 -11.73 38.57
N ALA A 269 -4.84 -11.17 38.81
CA ALA A 269 -5.61 -10.42 37.83
C ALA A 269 -5.21 -8.93 37.77
N ILE A 270 -5.57 -8.25 36.68
CA ILE A 270 -5.54 -6.79 36.61
C ILE A 270 -6.61 -6.25 37.56
N LYS A 271 -6.17 -5.41 38.51
CA LYS A 271 -7.06 -4.83 39.52
C LYS A 271 -7.99 -3.80 38.91
N VAL A 272 -9.22 -3.80 39.39
CA VAL A 272 -10.30 -2.91 38.94
C VAL A 272 -10.40 -1.71 39.90
N THR A 273 -10.67 -0.55 39.33
CA THR A 273 -11.16 0.64 40.03
C THR A 273 -12.57 0.93 39.50
N ASN A 274 -13.55 1.02 40.39
CA ASN A 274 -14.93 1.27 39.98
C ASN A 274 -15.11 2.75 39.65
N SER A 275 -15.94 3.07 38.66
CA SER A 275 -16.25 4.46 38.31
C SER A 275 -17.14 5.17 39.34
N GLY A 276 -17.78 4.42 40.24
CA GLY A 276 -18.73 4.95 41.23
C GLY A 276 -20.07 5.38 40.63
N ALA A 277 -20.34 5.01 39.38
CA ALA A 277 -21.57 5.33 38.68
C ALA A 277 -22.02 4.16 37.77
N ALA A 278 -23.33 4.03 37.60
CA ALA A 278 -23.92 2.89 36.88
C ALA A 278 -23.65 2.87 35.37
N ALA A 279 -23.47 4.05 34.75
CA ALA A 279 -23.27 4.19 33.30
C ALA A 279 -22.41 5.41 32.90
N ASP A 280 -21.66 5.95 33.86
CA ASP A 280 -20.85 7.15 33.65
C ASP A 280 -19.50 7.07 34.36
N ILE A 281 -18.62 8.01 34.04
CA ILE A 281 -17.28 8.13 34.60
C ILE A 281 -17.12 9.54 35.16
N SER A 282 -16.90 9.67 36.46
CA SER A 282 -16.63 10.96 37.09
C SER A 282 -15.15 11.35 36.96
N SER A 283 -14.85 12.63 37.15
CA SER A 283 -13.46 13.10 37.20
C SER A 283 -12.67 12.47 38.36
N ASP A 284 -13.32 12.25 39.50
CA ASP A 284 -12.68 11.63 40.67
C ASP A 284 -12.32 10.17 40.38
N ALA A 285 -13.20 9.43 39.68
CA ALA A 285 -12.91 8.06 39.28
C ALA A 285 -11.67 7.96 38.37
N ALA A 286 -11.48 8.93 37.47
CA ALA A 286 -10.28 9.00 36.64
C ALA A 286 -9.01 9.21 37.46
N LEU A 287 -9.05 10.08 38.48
CA LEU A 287 -7.94 10.27 39.41
C LEU A 287 -7.69 9.03 40.27
N ASP A 288 -8.74 8.40 40.78
CA ASP A 288 -8.65 7.16 41.55
C ASP A 288 -7.98 6.06 40.74
N LEU A 289 -8.27 5.94 39.44
CA LEU A 289 -7.60 4.99 38.55
C LEU A 289 -6.09 5.27 38.45
N ILE A 290 -5.70 6.54 38.32
CA ILE A 290 -4.29 6.95 38.24
C ILE A 290 -3.57 6.59 39.55
N TYR A 291 -4.16 6.94 40.69
CA TYR A 291 -3.54 6.76 42.01
C TYR A 291 -3.65 5.31 42.52
N ALA A 292 -4.55 4.49 41.98
CA ALA A 292 -4.58 3.04 42.20
C ALA A 292 -3.36 2.32 41.61
N LEU A 293 -2.66 2.94 40.64
CA LEU A 293 -1.43 2.41 40.07
C LEU A 293 -0.20 2.83 40.94
N PRO A 294 0.61 1.87 41.41
CA PRO A 294 1.82 2.16 42.18
C PRO A 294 2.76 3.11 41.42
N LYS A 295 3.38 4.05 42.13
CA LYS A 295 4.28 5.07 41.57
C LYS A 295 5.34 4.49 40.62
N LYS A 296 5.87 3.30 40.94
CA LYS A 296 6.88 2.57 40.13
C LYS A 296 6.46 2.29 38.68
N TYR A 297 5.15 2.27 38.40
CA TYR A 297 4.60 1.98 37.06
C TYR A 297 3.97 3.21 36.39
N ARG A 298 3.89 4.36 37.08
CA ARG A 298 3.25 5.57 36.54
C ARG A 298 4.10 6.34 35.53
N GLN A 299 5.43 6.21 35.55
CA GLN A 299 6.32 7.04 34.72
C GLN A 299 6.07 6.93 33.20
N ASN A 300 5.75 5.72 32.72
CA ASN A 300 5.48 5.44 31.30
C ASN A 300 4.01 5.05 31.06
N ALA A 301 3.12 5.39 32.01
CA ALA A 301 1.73 5.00 31.90
C ALA A 301 1.01 5.80 30.82
N ARG A 302 0.12 5.14 30.09
CA ARG A 302 -0.80 5.74 29.13
C ARG A 302 -2.21 5.26 29.41
N PHE A 303 -3.19 6.03 28.97
CA PHE A 303 -4.58 5.61 28.90
C PHE A 303 -4.84 4.89 27.58
N LEU A 304 -5.61 3.81 27.61
CA LEU A 304 -6.14 3.13 26.43
C LEU A 304 -7.67 3.13 26.52
N THR A 305 -8.31 3.75 25.55
CA THR A 305 -9.77 4.00 25.51
C THR A 305 -10.26 4.06 24.06
N ASN A 306 -11.56 3.93 23.83
CA ASN A 306 -12.14 4.26 22.52
C ASN A 306 -12.50 5.74 22.40
N ASN A 307 -12.78 6.20 21.17
CA ASN A 307 -13.10 7.60 20.88
C ASN A 307 -14.32 8.13 21.66
N LEU A 308 -15.38 7.32 21.75
CA LEU A 308 -16.60 7.71 22.45
C LEU A 308 -16.37 7.91 23.95
N THR A 309 -15.48 7.14 24.56
CA THR A 309 -15.04 7.36 25.95
C THR A 309 -14.23 8.64 26.08
N ILE A 310 -13.33 8.95 25.13
CA ILE A 310 -12.60 10.22 25.10
C ILE A 310 -13.56 11.41 25.02
N ALA A 311 -14.60 11.31 24.19
CA ALA A 311 -15.64 12.33 24.09
C ALA A 311 -16.40 12.52 25.41
N LYS A 312 -16.65 11.45 26.18
CA LYS A 312 -17.23 11.54 27.54
C LYS A 312 -16.26 12.22 28.51
N LEU A 313 -14.99 11.82 28.54
CA LEU A 313 -13.96 12.44 29.39
C LEU A 313 -13.78 13.94 29.08
N ARG A 314 -13.88 14.33 27.81
CA ARG A 314 -13.82 15.74 27.39
C ARG A 314 -15.05 16.54 27.81
N LYS A 315 -16.21 15.88 27.96
CA LYS A 315 -17.45 16.52 28.41
C LYS A 315 -17.54 16.70 29.92
N LEU A 316 -16.56 16.23 30.69
CA LEU A 316 -16.51 16.45 32.13
C LEU A 316 -16.37 17.95 32.45
N LYS A 317 -17.18 18.41 33.40
CA LYS A 317 -17.29 19.82 33.78
C LYS A 317 -17.10 20.03 35.27
N ASP A 318 -16.66 21.23 35.65
CA ASP A 318 -16.72 21.71 37.03
C ASP A 318 -18.15 22.09 37.44
N GLY A 319 -18.35 22.43 38.72
CA GLY A 319 -19.65 22.86 39.24
C GLY A 319 -20.17 24.17 38.64
N GLN A 320 -19.33 24.90 37.90
CA GLN A 320 -19.64 26.15 37.21
C GLN A 320 -19.91 25.95 35.70
N GLY A 321 -19.78 24.71 35.20
CA GLY A 321 -20.09 24.35 33.82
C GLY A 321 -18.91 24.45 32.84
N ASN A 322 -17.69 24.74 33.31
CA ASN A 322 -16.48 24.77 32.48
C ASN A 322 -15.93 23.36 32.26
N TYR A 323 -15.39 23.09 31.07
CA TYR A 323 -14.73 21.81 30.79
C TYR A 323 -13.45 21.65 31.60
N LEU A 324 -13.32 20.50 32.29
CA LEU A 324 -12.14 20.17 33.10
C LEU A 324 -10.91 19.86 32.25
N TRP A 325 -11.13 19.35 31.04
CA TRP A 325 -10.07 18.99 30.12
C TRP A 325 -10.26 19.68 28.78
N GLN A 326 -9.23 20.42 28.36
CA GLN A 326 -9.15 21.04 27.05
C GLN A 326 -7.84 20.59 26.40
N PRO A 327 -7.89 19.82 25.30
CA PRO A 327 -6.68 19.45 24.58
C PRO A 327 -6.02 20.70 23.99
N SER A 328 -4.69 20.69 23.87
CA SER A 328 -3.96 21.79 23.25
C SER A 328 -4.41 21.99 21.81
N ALA A 329 -4.74 23.23 21.43
CA ALA A 329 -5.08 23.58 20.04
C ALA A 329 -3.85 23.61 19.10
N GLN A 330 -2.65 23.37 19.63
CA GLN A 330 -1.41 23.37 18.87
C GLN A 330 -1.22 22.04 18.13
N ALA A 331 -1.05 22.11 16.81
CA ALA A 331 -0.77 20.94 15.98
C ALA A 331 0.52 20.23 16.42
N GLY A 332 0.51 18.90 16.45
CA GLY A 332 1.67 18.06 16.78
C GLY A 332 1.89 17.79 18.28
N GLN A 333 1.10 18.39 19.18
CA GLN A 333 1.08 18.02 20.59
C GLN A 333 0.04 16.91 20.80
N PRO A 334 0.44 15.69 21.20
CA PRO A 334 -0.51 14.62 21.47
C PRO A 334 -1.42 15.01 22.64
N ALA A 335 -2.70 14.63 22.56
CA ALA A 335 -3.66 14.91 23.61
C ALA A 335 -3.23 14.20 24.91
N THR A 336 -3.08 14.96 25.98
CA THR A 336 -2.74 14.42 27.32
C THR A 336 -3.91 14.63 28.27
N PHE A 337 -4.21 13.60 29.07
CA PHE A 337 -5.24 13.65 30.10
C PHE A 337 -4.57 13.46 31.47
N HIS A 338 -4.74 14.43 32.37
CA HIS A 338 -4.01 14.52 33.65
C HIS A 338 -2.47 14.35 33.52
N GLY A 339 -1.89 14.80 32.40
CA GLY A 339 -0.45 14.71 32.14
C GLY A 339 0.04 13.37 31.61
N TYR A 340 -0.86 12.41 31.34
CA TYR A 340 -0.53 11.13 30.70
C TYR A 340 -1.03 11.09 29.25
N GLY A 341 -0.32 10.36 28.40
CA GLY A 341 -0.72 10.16 27.00
C GLY A 341 -1.98 9.31 26.87
N LEU A 342 -2.77 9.59 25.84
CA LEU A 342 -3.99 8.87 25.50
C LEU A 342 -3.77 8.09 24.21
N ALA A 343 -4.07 6.80 24.23
CA ALA A 343 -4.09 5.93 23.06
C ALA A 343 -5.53 5.55 22.75
N GLU A 344 -5.92 5.77 21.50
CA GLU A 344 -7.25 5.51 21.00
C GLU A 344 -7.28 4.14 20.32
N ASP A 345 -8.16 3.25 20.79
CA ASP A 345 -8.38 1.95 20.17
C ASP A 345 -9.89 1.69 20.13
N GLU A 346 -10.45 1.63 18.92
CA GLU A 346 -11.89 1.42 18.71
C GLU A 346 -12.35 0.02 19.13
N ASN A 347 -11.42 -0.92 19.37
CA ASN A 347 -11.74 -2.25 19.90
C ASN A 347 -12.05 -2.23 21.42
N MET A 348 -11.81 -1.12 22.11
CA MET A 348 -12.17 -0.97 23.52
C MET A 348 -13.69 -0.78 23.68
N PRO A 349 -14.32 -1.39 24.70
CA PRO A 349 -15.77 -1.30 24.88
C PRO A 349 -16.19 0.10 25.28
N ASP A 350 -17.41 0.48 24.88
CA ASP A 350 -18.04 1.73 25.30
C ASP A 350 -18.32 1.79 26.80
N VAL A 351 -18.46 3.00 27.32
CA VAL A 351 -18.93 3.24 28.68
C VAL A 351 -20.40 2.79 28.80
N ALA A 352 -20.59 1.60 29.36
CA ALA A 352 -21.86 0.97 29.69
C ALA A 352 -21.77 0.23 31.03
N ALA A 353 -22.90 -0.14 31.63
CA ALA A 353 -22.92 -0.84 32.91
C ALA A 353 -22.08 -2.14 32.87
N ASN A 354 -21.21 -2.31 33.87
CA ASN A 354 -20.23 -3.40 34.00
C ASN A 354 -19.14 -3.48 32.92
N ALA A 355 -19.11 -2.56 31.95
CA ALA A 355 -18.07 -2.51 30.94
C ALA A 355 -16.74 -2.02 31.53
N VAL A 356 -15.64 -2.32 30.82
CA VAL A 356 -14.29 -1.87 31.17
C VAL A 356 -13.76 -0.96 30.05
N PRO A 357 -14.20 0.30 29.98
CA PRO A 357 -13.90 1.20 28.87
C PRO A 357 -12.50 1.83 28.93
N ILE A 358 -11.86 1.82 30.10
CA ILE A 358 -10.54 2.45 30.30
C ILE A 358 -9.55 1.47 30.91
N LEU A 359 -8.38 1.37 30.27
CA LEU A 359 -7.19 0.79 30.87
C LEU A 359 -6.14 1.88 31.09
N PHE A 360 -5.43 1.81 32.21
CA PHE A 360 -4.35 2.73 32.54
C PHE A 360 -3.12 1.97 33.03
N GLY A 361 -1.97 2.26 32.45
CA GLY A 361 -0.70 1.69 32.91
C GLY A 361 0.39 1.63 31.86
N ASP A 362 1.45 0.91 32.19
CA ASP A 362 2.60 0.68 31.31
C ASP A 362 2.34 -0.58 30.47
N PHE A 363 1.74 -0.41 29.29
CA PHE A 363 1.42 -1.50 28.37
C PHE A 363 2.65 -2.24 27.86
N LYS A 364 3.80 -1.58 27.77
CA LYS A 364 5.05 -2.20 27.30
C LYS A 364 5.54 -3.25 28.28
N ARG A 365 5.33 -3.04 29.58
CA ARG A 365 5.61 -4.04 30.63
C ARG A 365 4.44 -4.97 30.89
N GLY A 366 3.22 -4.50 30.62
CA GLY A 366 1.97 -5.17 30.95
C GLY A 366 1.55 -6.23 29.97
N TYR A 367 1.74 -6.02 28.66
CA TYR A 367 1.30 -6.93 27.61
C TYR A 367 2.47 -7.33 26.71
N LEU A 368 2.52 -8.62 26.36
CA LEU A 368 3.54 -9.19 25.49
C LEU A 368 2.87 -9.76 24.25
N ILE A 369 3.28 -9.27 23.09
CA ILE A 369 2.91 -9.80 21.78
C ILE A 369 4.03 -10.73 21.31
N ILE A 370 3.66 -11.90 20.82
CA ILE A 370 4.61 -12.91 20.35
C ILE A 370 4.34 -13.18 18.88
N ASP A 371 5.26 -12.75 18.03
CA ASP A 371 5.16 -13.02 16.59
C ASP A 371 6.01 -14.23 16.23
N ARG A 372 5.39 -15.21 15.57
CA ARG A 372 6.07 -16.45 15.16
C ARG A 372 6.11 -16.57 13.66
N MET A 373 7.28 -16.31 13.09
CA MET A 373 7.49 -16.20 11.65
C MET A 373 6.62 -15.09 11.03
N GLY A 374 7.13 -14.43 10.00
CA GLY A 374 6.37 -13.36 9.34
C GLY A 374 5.11 -13.88 8.63
N VAL A 375 4.47 -13.00 7.87
CA VAL A 375 3.37 -13.37 6.97
C VAL A 375 3.91 -14.32 5.90
N ARG A 376 3.26 -15.47 5.72
CA ARG A 376 3.57 -16.41 4.64
C ARG A 376 2.43 -16.42 3.64
N VAL A 377 2.72 -16.07 2.40
CA VAL A 377 1.79 -16.16 1.27
C VAL A 377 2.15 -17.37 0.42
N LEU A 378 1.16 -18.21 0.11
CA LEU A 378 1.26 -19.32 -0.83
C LEU A 378 0.27 -19.10 -1.98
N ARG A 379 0.79 -19.04 -3.20
CA ARG A 379 0.00 -19.01 -4.43
C ARG A 379 -0.27 -20.44 -4.90
N ASP A 380 -1.52 -20.86 -4.87
CA ASP A 380 -1.95 -22.21 -5.25
C ASP A 380 -2.86 -22.19 -6.49
N PRO A 381 -2.32 -22.50 -7.68
CA PRO A 381 -3.09 -22.64 -8.92
C PRO A 381 -3.64 -24.07 -9.14
N TYR A 382 -3.35 -25.02 -8.24
CA TYR A 382 -3.59 -26.45 -8.48
C TYR A 382 -4.90 -26.94 -7.86
N THR A 383 -5.24 -26.49 -6.65
CA THR A 383 -6.36 -27.04 -5.87
C THR A 383 -7.73 -26.81 -6.51
N LYS A 384 -7.97 -25.64 -7.11
CA LYS A 384 -9.30 -25.29 -7.65
C LYS A 384 -9.22 -24.55 -8.98
N LYS A 385 -9.07 -25.29 -10.08
CA LYS A 385 -9.12 -24.69 -11.44
C LYS A 385 -10.52 -24.10 -11.72
N PRO A 386 -10.66 -22.93 -12.37
CA PRO A 386 -9.64 -22.04 -12.97
C PRO A 386 -9.11 -20.94 -12.03
N TYR A 387 -9.25 -21.10 -10.71
CA TYR A 387 -8.87 -20.11 -9.71
C TYR A 387 -7.43 -20.32 -9.22
N VAL A 388 -6.79 -19.20 -8.89
CA VAL A 388 -5.57 -19.12 -8.10
C VAL A 388 -5.97 -18.70 -6.69
N LEU A 389 -5.58 -19.50 -5.71
CA LEU A 389 -5.81 -19.26 -4.30
C LEU A 389 -4.58 -18.61 -3.66
N PHE A 390 -4.78 -17.48 -2.96
CA PHE A 390 -3.71 -16.81 -2.23
C PHE A 390 -3.80 -17.17 -0.75
N TYR A 391 -3.27 -18.34 -0.40
CA TYR A 391 -3.31 -18.83 0.98
C TYR A 391 -2.26 -18.11 1.83
N THR A 392 -2.71 -17.16 2.62
CA THR A 392 -1.87 -16.35 3.50
C THR A 392 -2.08 -16.79 4.94
N THR A 393 -0.97 -17.00 5.67
CA THR A 393 -0.99 -17.40 7.09
C THR A 393 -0.05 -16.52 7.89
N LYS A 394 -0.45 -16.22 9.12
CA LYS A 394 0.38 -15.54 10.12
C LYS A 394 0.14 -16.18 11.48
N ARG A 395 1.20 -16.31 12.29
CA ARG A 395 1.08 -16.84 13.64
C ARG A 395 1.46 -15.79 14.66
N VAL A 396 0.52 -15.54 15.56
CA VAL A 396 0.59 -14.46 16.53
C VAL A 396 0.02 -14.96 17.85
N GLY A 397 0.76 -14.68 18.93
CA GLY A 397 0.35 -14.93 20.30
C GLY A 397 0.33 -13.62 21.07
N GLY A 398 -0.31 -13.67 22.23
CA GLY A 398 -0.36 -12.51 23.10
C GLY A 398 -0.91 -12.85 24.48
N GLY A 399 -0.45 -12.12 25.48
CA GLY A 399 -0.96 -12.23 26.83
C GLY A 399 -0.36 -11.19 27.76
N VAL A 400 -0.97 -11.05 28.93
CA VAL A 400 -0.47 -10.16 29.99
C VAL A 400 0.82 -10.73 30.57
N GLN A 401 1.88 -9.93 30.58
CA GLN A 401 3.17 -10.24 31.19
C GLN A 401 3.29 -9.71 32.62
N ASN A 402 2.65 -8.59 32.94
CA ASN A 402 2.65 -8.10 34.31
C ASN A 402 1.32 -7.40 34.63
N PRO A 403 0.40 -8.04 35.37
CA PRO A 403 -0.89 -7.45 35.70
C PRO A 403 -0.77 -6.28 36.70
N GLU A 404 0.30 -6.20 37.49
CA GLU A 404 0.44 -5.15 38.51
C GLU A 404 0.65 -3.76 37.93
N CYS A 405 1.21 -3.68 36.71
CA CYS A 405 1.52 -2.41 36.03
C CYS A 405 0.34 -1.84 35.23
N LEU A 406 -0.83 -2.48 35.35
CA LEU A 406 -2.08 -2.08 34.71
C LEU A 406 -3.18 -1.91 35.76
N ARG A 407 -4.09 -0.98 35.51
CA ARG A 407 -5.36 -0.83 36.22
C ARG A 407 -6.48 -0.70 35.20
N ALA A 408 -7.61 -1.31 35.52
CA ALA A 408 -8.81 -1.27 34.70
C ALA A 408 -9.88 -0.45 35.39
N MET A 409 -10.56 0.43 34.66
CA MET A 409 -11.75 1.09 35.17
C MET A 409 -12.97 0.27 34.78
N LYS A 410 -13.76 -0.17 35.77
CA LYS A 410 -15.05 -0.80 35.53
C LYS A 410 -16.15 0.20 35.82
N VAL A 411 -17.12 0.29 34.92
CA VAL A 411 -18.30 1.14 35.11
C VAL A 411 -19.27 0.40 36.02
N SER A 412 -19.23 0.73 37.30
CA SER A 412 -20.14 0.19 38.31
C SER A 412 -20.27 1.16 39.48
N ALA A 413 -21.44 1.13 40.12
CA ALA A 413 -21.73 1.89 41.34
C ALA A 413 -20.82 1.49 42.51
#